data_AF-A0A1Z9QT38-F1
#
_entry.id   AF-A0A1Z9QT38-F1
#
_cell.length_a   1.000
_cell.length_b   1.000
_cell.length_c   1.000
_cell.angle_alpha   90.00
_cell.angle_beta   90.00
_cell.angle_gamma   90.00
#
_symmetry.space_group_name_H-M   'P 1'
#
loop_
_entity.id
_entity.type
_entity.pdbx_description
1 polymer ?
#
loop_
_entity_poly.entity_id
_entity_poly.type
_entity_poly.pdbx_seq_one_letter_code
_entity_poly.pdbx_strand_id
1 'polypeptide(L)'
;MKRLAILFACLMLATPAMAISEFGKQWKNEFLGGEDVDADFKRAGRKAGCYVCHVKGEDKKKVRNEYGNAVHKLLKAEDFSKEYVKANPEEAKKKILEGFKKAGEAKSKDGKTFTDKIKNNELPATDAGL
;
A
#
# COMPACT_ATOMS: atom_id res chain seq x y z
N MET A 1 -54.18 -19.33 -8.51
CA MET A 1 -53.05 -20.09 -7.90
C MET A 1 -52.14 -20.60 -9.00
N LYS A 2 -50.81 -20.54 -8.76
CA LYS A 2 -49.71 -21.16 -9.56
C LYS A 2 -49.36 -20.37 -10.84
N ARG A 3 -48.13 -19.90 -11.10
CA ARG A 3 -46.82 -20.00 -10.44
C ARG A 3 -46.01 -18.75 -10.86
N LEU A 4 -45.47 -18.05 -9.87
CA LEU A 4 -44.36 -17.12 -10.03
C LEU A 4 -43.07 -17.90 -10.35
N ALA A 5 -42.07 -17.15 -10.83
CA ALA A 5 -40.63 -17.46 -10.82
C ALA A 5 -40.12 -18.19 -12.08
N ILE A 6 -38.96 -17.88 -12.65
CA ILE A 6 -37.72 -17.36 -12.05
C ILE A 6 -37.01 -16.49 -13.10
N LEU A 7 -36.89 -15.17 -12.85
CA LEU A 7 -35.84 -14.34 -13.47
C LEU A 7 -34.55 -14.64 -12.72
N PHE A 8 -33.68 -15.46 -13.32
CA PHE A 8 -32.35 -15.76 -12.79
C PHE A 8 -31.49 -14.49 -12.96
N ALA A 9 -31.62 -13.57 -12.00
CA ALA A 9 -30.77 -12.40 -11.88
C ALA A 9 -29.35 -12.89 -11.60
N CYS A 10 -28.51 -12.86 -12.63
CA CYS A 10 -27.07 -13.06 -12.52
C CYS A 10 -26.49 -11.87 -11.72
N LEU A 11 -26.58 -11.94 -10.39
CA LEU A 11 -25.81 -11.08 -9.49
C LEU A 11 -24.35 -11.48 -9.59
N MET A 12 -23.69 -11.04 -10.66
CA MET A 12 -22.26 -10.85 -10.69
C MET A 12 -21.95 -9.81 -9.61
N LEU A 13 -21.69 -10.26 -8.38
CA LEU A 13 -21.04 -9.46 -7.36
C LEU A 13 -19.64 -9.15 -7.89
N ALA A 14 -19.53 -8.07 -8.66
CA ALA A 14 -18.25 -7.49 -9.02
C ALA A 14 -17.59 -7.10 -7.70
N THR A 15 -16.73 -7.97 -7.16
CA THR A 15 -15.93 -7.59 -6.01
C THR A 15 -15.10 -6.41 -6.47
N PRO A 16 -15.15 -5.26 -5.78
CA PRO A 16 -14.40 -4.10 -6.20
C PRO A 16 -12.96 -4.55 -6.43
N ALA A 17 -12.39 -4.14 -7.58
CA ALA A 17 -10.98 -4.31 -7.87
C ALA A 17 -10.21 -3.50 -6.83
N MET A 18 -10.01 -4.13 -5.67
CA MET A 18 -9.15 -3.69 -4.59
C MET A 18 -7.75 -3.79 -5.15
N ALA A 19 -7.34 -2.78 -5.91
CA ALA A 19 -5.94 -2.47 -6.10
C ALA A 19 -5.36 -2.18 -4.70
N ILE A 20 -4.97 -3.29 -4.10
CA ILE A 20 -4.04 -3.57 -3.02
C ILE A 20 -4.23 -2.88 -1.67
N SER A 21 -5.14 -3.43 -0.86
CA SER A 21 -5.01 -3.35 0.60
C SER A 21 -3.72 -4.00 1.12
N GLU A 22 -3.14 -4.94 0.38
CA GLU A 22 -1.97 -5.72 0.82
C GLU A 22 -0.68 -4.91 0.95
N PHE A 23 -0.22 -4.13 -0.03
CA PHE A 23 0.90 -3.18 0.12
C PHE A 23 0.71 -2.28 1.34
N GLY A 24 -0.47 -1.65 1.49
CA GLY A 24 -0.73 -0.80 2.66
C GLY A 24 -0.74 -1.56 3.98
N LYS A 25 -1.24 -2.80 3.98
CA LYS A 25 -1.23 -3.69 5.16
C LYS A 25 0.19 -4.11 5.51
N GLN A 26 0.96 -4.59 4.54
CA GLN A 26 2.34 -5.02 4.75
C GLN A 26 3.22 -3.84 5.18
N TRP A 27 3.03 -2.66 4.61
CA TRP A 27 3.77 -1.46 5.04
C TRP A 27 3.48 -1.12 6.50
N LYS A 28 2.20 -1.10 6.89
CA LYS A 28 1.82 -0.86 8.30
C LYS A 28 2.35 -1.94 9.24
N ASN A 29 2.33 -3.20 8.82
CA ASN A 29 2.81 -4.30 9.65
C ASN A 29 4.32 -4.22 9.84
N GLU A 30 5.07 -3.97 8.77
CA GLU A 30 6.52 -3.88 8.78
C GLU A 30 7.00 -2.68 9.61
N PHE A 31 6.46 -1.50 9.36
CA PHE A 31 7.01 -0.26 9.91
C PHE A 31 6.27 0.26 11.14
N LEU A 32 5.03 -0.18 11.38
CA LEU A 32 4.22 0.27 12.53
C LEU A 32 3.78 -0.87 13.46
N GLY A 33 4.13 -2.13 13.13
CA GLY A 33 3.65 -3.31 13.85
C GLY A 33 4.36 -3.58 15.17
N GLY A 34 5.61 -3.15 15.32
CA GLY A 34 6.40 -3.37 16.53
C GLY A 34 5.84 -2.66 17.77
N GLU A 35 6.16 -3.21 18.94
CA GLU A 35 5.82 -2.63 20.25
C GLU A 35 6.68 -1.40 20.54
N ASP A 36 7.96 -1.44 20.15
CA ASP A 36 8.93 -0.35 20.33
C ASP A 36 8.84 0.77 19.28
N VAL A 37 7.85 0.70 18.38
CA VAL A 37 7.64 1.77 17.40
C VAL A 37 7.09 3.00 18.10
N ASP A 38 7.74 4.14 17.87
CA ASP A 38 7.32 5.43 18.42
C ASP A 38 5.83 5.70 18.20
N ALA A 39 5.16 6.15 19.26
CA ALA A 39 3.70 6.29 19.27
C ALA A 39 3.21 7.39 18.31
N ASP A 40 4.00 8.45 18.12
CA ASP A 40 3.70 9.55 17.23
C ASP A 40 3.86 9.14 15.77
N PHE A 41 4.93 8.43 15.45
CA PHE A 41 5.11 7.83 14.13
C PHE A 41 4.05 6.80 13.82
N LYS A 42 3.71 5.92 14.77
CA LYS A 42 2.63 4.93 14.64
C LYS A 42 1.30 5.61 14.34
N ARG A 43 0.98 6.70 15.04
CA ARG A 43 -0.21 7.51 14.78
C ARG A 43 -0.16 8.20 13.41
N ALA A 44 0.96 8.85 13.07
CA ALA A 44 1.16 9.55 11.81
C ALA A 44 1.07 8.60 10.61
N GLY A 45 1.76 7.46 10.65
CA GLY A 45 1.71 6.41 9.62
C GLY A 45 0.32 5.82 9.45
N ARG A 46 -0.41 5.55 10.54
CA ARG A 46 -1.80 5.09 10.46
C ARG A 46 -2.73 6.15 9.85
N LYS A 47 -2.55 7.42 10.21
CA LYS A 47 -3.32 8.55 9.65
C LYS A 47 -3.00 8.77 8.17
N ALA A 48 -1.74 8.61 7.78
CA ALA A 48 -1.29 8.69 6.39
C ALA A 48 -1.92 7.60 5.53
N GLY A 49 -1.96 6.34 6.00
CA GLY A 49 -2.61 5.24 5.29
C GLY A 49 -2.10 5.08 3.85
N CYS A 50 -2.99 5.17 2.86
CA CYS A 50 -2.59 5.11 1.44
C CYS A 50 -1.66 6.27 1.03
N TYR A 51 -1.72 7.40 1.73
CA TYR A 51 -0.93 8.60 1.41
C TYR A 51 0.55 8.46 1.80
N VAL A 52 0.95 7.34 2.41
CA VAL A 52 2.37 6.97 2.52
C VAL A 52 3.00 6.81 1.13
N CYS A 53 2.24 6.34 0.13
CA CYS A 53 2.72 6.17 -1.26
C CYS A 53 2.00 7.10 -2.26
N HIS A 54 0.90 7.72 -1.88
CA HIS A 54 0.07 8.55 -2.75
C HIS A 54 0.01 10.00 -2.28
N VAL A 55 -0.28 10.91 -3.22
CA VAL A 55 -0.51 12.32 -2.90
C VAL A 55 -1.96 12.52 -2.48
N LYS A 56 -2.18 13.24 -1.38
CA LYS A 56 -3.53 13.57 -0.89
C LYS A 56 -4.19 14.58 -1.83
N GLY A 57 -5.46 14.35 -2.16
CA GLY A 57 -6.22 15.18 -3.10
C GLY A 57 -6.06 14.77 -4.57
N GLU A 58 -5.13 13.88 -4.88
CA GLU A 58 -4.85 13.41 -6.24
C GLU A 58 -5.46 12.03 -6.54
N ASP A 59 -5.58 11.70 -7.82
CA ASP A 59 -5.99 10.37 -8.28
C ASP A 59 -4.89 9.34 -7.95
N LYS A 60 -5.13 8.54 -6.91
CA LYS A 60 -4.21 7.51 -6.40
C LYS A 60 -3.79 6.48 -7.45
N LYS A 61 -4.57 6.27 -8.52
CA LYS A 61 -4.19 5.33 -9.58
C LYS A 61 -3.10 5.91 -10.49
N LYS A 62 -3.07 7.23 -10.63
CA LYS A 62 -2.20 7.96 -11.56
C LYS A 62 -1.03 8.63 -10.86
N VAL A 63 -1.29 9.25 -9.71
CA VAL A 63 -0.34 10.08 -8.98
C VAL A 63 0.17 9.35 -7.74
N ARG A 64 1.50 9.34 -7.61
CA ARG A 64 2.23 8.80 -6.48
C ARG A 64 3.17 9.87 -5.96
N ASN A 65 3.38 9.85 -4.65
CA ASN A 65 4.40 10.68 -4.02
C ASN A 65 5.79 10.10 -4.35
N GLU A 66 6.86 10.76 -3.94
CA GLU A 66 8.22 10.33 -4.28
C GLU A 66 8.55 8.89 -3.80
N TYR A 67 8.05 8.50 -2.62
CA TYR A 67 8.24 7.15 -2.10
C TYR A 67 7.43 6.13 -2.89
N GLY A 68 6.17 6.43 -3.20
CA GLY A 68 5.32 5.59 -4.03
C GLY A 68 5.88 5.40 -5.44
N ASN A 69 6.54 6.43 -6.00
CA ASN A 69 7.24 6.30 -7.28
C ASN A 69 8.46 5.37 -7.17
N ALA A 70 9.23 5.45 -6.08
CA ALA A 70 10.33 4.51 -5.84
C ALA A 70 9.81 3.06 -5.69
N VAL A 71 8.74 2.86 -4.93
CA VAL A 71 8.07 1.56 -4.79
C VAL A 71 7.56 1.05 -6.14
N HIS A 72 6.89 1.90 -6.94
CA HIS A 72 6.30 1.49 -8.22
C HIS A 72 7.31 1.12 -9.30
N LYS A 73 8.57 1.55 -9.17
CA LYS A 73 9.66 1.08 -10.04
C LYS A 73 10.01 -0.39 -9.79
N LEU A 74 9.79 -0.86 -8.56
CA LEU A 74 10.18 -2.20 -8.10
C LEU A 74 9.01 -3.17 -8.00
N LEU A 75 7.82 -2.64 -7.68
CA LEU A 75 6.59 -3.40 -7.48
C LEU A 75 5.51 -2.88 -8.42
N LYS A 76 5.06 -3.75 -9.32
CA LYS A 76 3.91 -3.50 -10.20
C LYS A 76 2.66 -4.10 -9.57
N ALA A 77 1.60 -3.31 -9.49
CA ALA A 77 0.33 -3.72 -8.88
C ALA A 77 -0.27 -4.95 -9.58
N GLU A 78 -0.01 -5.03 -10.89
CA GLU A 78 -0.47 -6.05 -11.82
C GLU A 78 0.09 -7.44 -11.48
N ASP A 79 1.29 -7.51 -10.87
CA ASP A 79 1.92 -8.75 -10.45
C ASP A 79 1.31 -9.33 -9.16
N PHE A 80 0.49 -8.55 -8.45
CA PHE A 80 -0.11 -8.91 -7.17
C PHE A 80 -1.64 -8.92 -7.26
N SER A 81 -2.17 -9.67 -8.24
CA SER A 81 -3.60 -9.93 -8.33
C SER A 81 -4.13 -10.58 -7.04
N LYS A 82 -5.43 -10.43 -6.80
CA LYS A 82 -6.09 -10.99 -5.60
C LYS A 82 -5.91 -12.50 -5.53
N GLU A 83 -5.98 -13.18 -6.67
CA GLU A 83 -5.81 -14.62 -6.82
C GLU A 83 -4.38 -15.03 -6.50
N TYR A 84 -3.38 -14.30 -7.02
CA TYR A 84 -1.97 -14.56 -6.75
C TYR A 84 -1.64 -14.38 -5.27
N VAL A 85 -2.09 -13.29 -4.64
CA VAL A 85 -1.86 -13.03 -3.21
C VAL A 85 -2.54 -14.09 -2.33
N LYS A 86 -3.72 -14.56 -2.71
CA LYS A 86 -4.42 -15.62 -1.97
C LYS A 86 -3.72 -16.97 -2.10
N ALA A 87 -3.23 -17.31 -3.30
CA ALA A 87 -2.56 -18.58 -3.55
C ALA A 87 -1.12 -18.60 -2.99
N ASN A 88 -0.43 -17.46 -2.99
CA ASN A 88 0.98 -17.33 -2.62
C ASN A 88 1.21 -16.23 -1.57
N PRO A 89 0.56 -16.29 -0.39
CA PRO A 89 0.56 -15.18 0.57
C PRO A 89 1.97 -14.85 1.10
N GLU A 90 2.78 -15.86 1.40
CA GLU A 90 4.14 -15.66 1.92
C GLU A 90 5.10 -15.13 0.84
N GLU A 91 4.99 -15.64 -0.39
CA GLU A 91 5.80 -15.17 -1.51
C GLU A 91 5.44 -13.72 -1.87
N ALA A 92 4.15 -13.41 -1.94
CA ALA A 92 3.66 -12.06 -2.15
C ALA A 92 4.18 -11.11 -1.07
N LYS A 93 4.04 -11.48 0.21
CA LYS A 93 4.58 -10.72 1.33
C LYS A 93 6.09 -10.49 1.17
N LYS A 94 6.87 -11.55 0.93
CA LYS A 94 8.33 -11.45 0.78
C LYS A 94 8.71 -10.48 -0.35
N LYS A 95 8.12 -10.62 -1.53
CA LYS A 95 8.36 -9.71 -2.67
C LYS A 95 8.02 -8.27 -2.34
N ILE A 96 6.89 -8.04 -1.66
CA ILE A 96 6.46 -6.71 -1.22
C ILE A 96 7.49 -6.08 -0.28
N LEU A 97 7.92 -6.81 0.75
CA LEU A 97 8.87 -6.32 1.75
C LEU A 97 10.25 -6.05 1.13
N GLU A 98 10.71 -6.93 0.23
CA GLU A 98 11.94 -6.70 -0.53
C GLU A 98 11.86 -5.44 -1.39
N GLY A 99 10.71 -5.22 -2.04
CA GLY A 99 10.46 -4.00 -2.81
C GLY A 99 10.42 -2.74 -1.94
N PHE A 100 9.84 -2.79 -0.75
CA PHE A 100 9.88 -1.67 0.21
C PHE A 100 11.29 -1.38 0.70
N LYS A 101 12.08 -2.42 1.01
CA LYS A 101 13.47 -2.26 1.43
C LYS A 101 14.31 -1.60 0.34
N LYS A 102 14.23 -2.10 -0.90
CA LYS A 102 14.94 -1.52 -2.05
C LYS A 102 14.47 -0.11 -2.37
N ALA A 103 13.16 0.15 -2.29
CA ALA A 103 12.64 1.52 -2.44
C ALA A 103 13.19 2.42 -1.33
N GLY A 104 13.34 1.89 -0.12
CA GLY A 104 13.92 2.54 1.05
C GLY A 104 15.32 3.11 0.85
N GLU A 105 16.10 2.57 -0.08
CA GLU A 105 17.48 3.01 -0.39
C GLU A 105 17.51 4.27 -1.27
N ALA A 106 16.39 4.61 -1.92
CA ALA A 106 16.27 5.83 -2.70
C ALA A 106 16.20 7.06 -1.79
N LYS A 107 16.66 8.20 -2.32
CA LYS A 107 16.62 9.49 -1.63
C LYS A 107 15.27 10.18 -1.83
N SER A 108 14.76 10.74 -0.75
CA SER A 108 13.72 11.75 -0.75
C SER A 108 14.27 13.07 -1.31
N LYS A 109 13.38 13.98 -1.71
CA LYS A 109 13.66 15.35 -2.11
C LYS A 109 14.43 16.15 -1.07
N ASP A 110 14.32 15.78 0.21
CA ASP A 110 15.10 16.40 1.30
C ASP A 110 16.53 15.86 1.44
N GLY A 111 16.92 14.91 0.58
CA GLY A 111 18.27 14.35 0.51
C GLY A 111 18.52 13.15 1.43
N LYS A 112 17.63 12.85 2.38
CA LYS A 112 17.71 11.64 3.23
C LYS A 112 17.19 10.43 2.46
N THR A 113 17.66 9.22 2.80
CA THR A 113 17.02 8.01 2.26
C THR A 113 15.66 7.79 2.92
N PHE A 114 14.73 7.16 2.21
CA PHE A 114 13.42 6.84 2.79
C PHE A 114 13.55 5.94 4.03
N THR A 115 14.53 5.03 4.04
CA THR A 115 14.85 4.19 5.20
C THR A 115 15.29 5.02 6.40
N ASP A 116 16.16 6.02 6.20
CA ASP A 116 16.63 6.86 7.30
C ASP A 116 15.49 7.69 7.88
N LYS A 117 14.57 8.17 7.05
CA LYS A 117 13.37 8.88 7.51
C LYS A 117 12.49 7.99 8.38
N ILE A 118 12.17 6.79 7.91
CA ILE A 118 11.35 5.82 8.66
C ILE A 118 12.03 5.45 9.99
N LYS A 119 13.34 5.20 10.00
CA LYS A 119 14.10 4.94 11.23
C LYS A 119 14.10 6.11 12.21
N ASN A 120 14.02 7.33 11.69
CA ASN A 120 13.90 8.56 12.48
C ASN A 120 12.45 8.94 12.78
N ASN A 121 11.50 8.00 12.68
CA ASN A 121 10.08 8.23 13.00
C ASN A 121 9.40 9.28 12.10
N GLU A 122 9.94 9.48 10.88
CA GLU A 122 9.41 10.38 9.86
C GLU A 122 8.70 9.60 8.74
N LEU A 123 7.63 10.16 8.16
CA LEU A 123 7.04 9.60 6.94
C LEU A 123 8.03 9.69 5.77
N PRO A 124 8.05 8.69 4.86
CA PRO A 124 9.10 8.62 3.85
C PRO A 124 9.03 9.78 2.84
N ALA A 125 7.84 10.15 2.38
CA ALA A 125 7.68 11.19 1.35
C ALA A 125 7.41 12.57 1.95
N THR A 126 8.03 13.62 1.38
CA THR A 126 7.72 15.04 1.71
C THR A 126 6.59 15.62 0.87
N ASP A 127 6.26 15.00 -0.26
CA ASP A 127 5.29 15.49 -1.24
C ASP A 127 3.94 14.77 -1.18
N ALA A 128 3.62 14.15 -0.04
CA ALA A 128 2.33 13.47 0.16
C ALA A 128 1.15 14.43 0.40
N GLY A 129 1.40 15.70 0.75
CA GLY A 129 0.37 16.67 1.11
C GLY A 129 -0.32 16.37 2.44
N LEU A 130 0.44 15.85 3.42
CA LEU A 130 -0.03 15.43 4.74
C LEU A 130 0.32 16.43 5.85
#